data_AF-A0A251VLU0-F1
#
_entry.id   AF-A0A251VLU0-F1
#
_cell.length_a   1.000
_cell.length_b   1.000
_cell.length_c   1.000
_cell.angle_alpha   90.00
_cell.angle_beta   90.00
_cell.angle_gamma   90.00
#
_symmetry.space_group_name_H-M   'P 1'
#
loop_
_entity.id
_entity.type
_entity.pdbx_description
1 polymer ?
#
loop_
_entity_poly.entity_id
_entity_poly.type
_entity_poly.pdbx_seq_one_letter_code
_entity_poly.pdbx_strand_id
1 'polypeptide(L)'
;MGHLEKSGVIPLRHLQEFRLPSVDGFEPNQKLVLEELFKEGDLVDVSGTTIGKGFQGGIKRHNFKRGPMTHGSKSHRALGSIGAATTPGRVYKGKKMPGQMGGTKTKIRKLKIVKIDTDLFVVIKK
;
A
#
# COMPACT_ATOMS: atom_id res chain seq x y z
N MET A 1 24.06 13.93 7.54
CA MET A 1 24.72 13.05 8.54
C MET A 1 24.46 13.51 9.97
N GLY A 2 24.53 14.81 10.29
CA GLY A 2 24.42 15.33 11.66
C GLY A 2 23.27 14.82 12.55
N HIS A 3 22.09 14.51 12.00
CA HIS A 3 21.01 13.91 12.80
C HIS A 3 21.35 12.50 13.32
N LEU A 4 21.96 11.66 12.47
CA LEU A 4 22.37 10.30 12.83
C LEU A 4 23.63 10.30 13.69
N GLU A 5 24.56 11.21 13.42
CA GLU A 5 25.78 11.40 14.22
C GLU A 5 25.46 11.80 15.66
N LYS A 6 24.46 12.68 15.86
CA LYS A 6 23.99 13.06 17.20
C LYS A 6 23.45 11.87 18.01
N SER A 7 22.87 10.89 17.34
CA SER A 7 22.37 9.66 17.96
C SER A 7 23.40 8.53 18.01
N GLY A 8 24.60 8.72 17.46
CA GLY A 8 25.65 7.68 17.43
C GLY A 8 25.30 6.45 16.58
N VAL A 9 24.36 6.58 15.64
CA VAL A 9 23.86 5.46 14.83
C VAL A 9 24.60 5.40 13.50
N ILE A 10 24.76 4.18 12.96
CA ILE A 10 25.25 3.96 11.60
C ILE A 10 24.43 4.73 10.55
N PRO A 11 25.02 5.10 9.41
CA PRO A 11 24.29 5.77 8.34
C PRO A 11 23.22 4.85 7.73
N LEU A 12 21.95 5.13 8.06
CA LEU A 12 20.78 4.39 7.57
C LEU A 12 20.12 5.11 6.39
N ARG A 13 19.60 4.34 5.43
CA ARG A 13 18.91 4.87 4.23
C ARG A 13 17.47 5.30 4.50
N HIS A 14 16.78 4.59 5.39
CA HIS A 14 15.35 4.78 5.63
C HIS A 14 15.09 5.08 7.11
N LEU A 15 14.33 6.14 7.37
CA LEU A 15 13.82 6.50 8.69
C LEU A 15 12.30 6.39 8.66
N GLN A 16 11.73 5.77 9.69
CA GLN A 16 10.29 5.62 9.87
C GLN A 16 9.94 5.86 11.34
N GLU A 17 8.73 6.34 11.56
CA GLU A 17 8.21 6.64 12.89
C GLU A 17 7.08 5.69 13.27
N PHE A 18 7.02 5.34 14.54
CA PHE A 18 5.95 4.56 15.15
C PHE A 18 5.32 5.38 16.26
N ARG A 19 4.02 5.68 16.15
CA ARG A 19 3.30 6.43 17.18
C ARG A 19 2.81 5.47 18.25
N LEU A 20 3.29 5.65 19.48
CA LEU A 20 2.93 4.87 20.66
C LEU A 20 2.29 5.80 21.73
N PRO A 21 1.45 5.25 22.63
CA PRO A 21 0.84 6.03 23.72
C PRO A 21 1.83 6.40 24.84
N SER A 22 2.82 5.54 25.13
CA SER A 22 3.98 5.84 25.98
C SER A 22 5.25 5.40 25.25
N VAL A 23 6.35 6.12 25.49
CA VAL A 23 7.68 5.88 24.91
C VAL A 23 8.69 5.53 26.03
N ASP A 24 8.20 5.28 27.24
CA ASP A 24 9.03 4.97 28.38
C ASP A 24 9.74 3.62 28.14
N GLY A 25 11.07 3.61 28.23
CA GLY A 25 11.89 2.41 28.00
C GLY A 25 12.54 2.30 26.62
N PHE A 26 12.44 3.33 25.76
CA PHE A 26 13.20 3.40 24.51
C PHE A 26 14.30 4.45 24.59
N GLU A 27 15.55 4.03 24.34
CA GLU A 27 16.70 4.93 24.26
C GLU A 27 17.17 5.14 22.82
N PRO A 28 17.72 6.32 22.47
CA PRO A 28 18.41 6.51 21.20
C PRO A 28 19.52 5.48 21.05
N ASN A 29 19.68 4.91 19.85
CA ASN A 29 20.64 3.84 19.53
C ASN A 29 20.30 2.44 20.09
N GLN A 30 19.12 2.23 20.65
CA GLN A 30 18.65 0.89 21.00
C GLN A 30 18.37 0.06 19.73
N LYS A 31 18.94 -1.14 19.65
CA LYS A 31 18.64 -2.10 18.58
C LYS A 31 17.35 -2.84 18.91
N LEU A 32 16.46 -2.91 17.94
CA LEU A 32 15.23 -3.70 18.03
C LEU A 32 15.47 -5.08 17.44
N VAL A 33 15.42 -6.12 18.28
CA VAL A 33 15.57 -7.52 17.87
C VAL A 33 14.19 -8.10 17.54
N LEU A 34 14.05 -8.79 16.41
CA LEU A 34 12.76 -9.30 15.95
C LEU A 34 12.14 -10.34 16.90
N GLU A 35 12.97 -11.20 17.48
CA GLU A 35 12.55 -12.29 18.39
C GLU A 35 11.95 -11.77 19.70
N GLU A 36 12.42 -10.63 20.19
CA GLU A 36 11.89 -10.02 21.41
C GLU A 36 10.51 -9.36 21.16
N LEU A 37 10.27 -8.92 19.93
CA LEU A 37 9.07 -8.19 19.54
C LEU A 37 7.94 -9.09 19.03
N PHE A 38 8.26 -10.25 18.45
CA PHE A 38 7.29 -11.12 17.79
C PHE A 38 7.46 -12.58 18.20
N LYS A 39 6.33 -13.25 18.41
CA LYS A 39 6.27 -14.69 18.66
C LYS A 39 5.55 -15.41 17.52
N GLU A 40 5.80 -16.70 17.39
CA GLU A 40 5.07 -17.54 16.45
C GLU A 40 3.58 -17.55 16.79
N GLY A 41 2.73 -17.38 15.77
CA GLY A 41 1.29 -17.28 15.94
C GLY A 41 0.74 -15.87 16.12
N ASP A 42 1.59 -14.86 16.34
CA ASP A 42 1.15 -13.47 16.43
C ASP A 42 0.57 -12.96 15.10
N LEU A 43 -0.35 -12.00 15.22
CA LEU A 43 -0.97 -11.31 14.09
C LEU A 43 -0.28 -9.97 13.85
N VAL A 44 0.25 -9.79 12.64
CA VAL A 44 0.99 -8.59 12.24
C VAL A 44 0.34 -7.86 11.06
N ASP A 45 0.53 -6.54 11.04
CA ASP A 45 0.10 -5.67 9.95
C ASP A 45 1.33 -5.24 9.13
N VAL A 46 1.43 -5.73 7.89
CA VAL A 46 2.57 -5.44 7.01
C VAL A 46 2.23 -4.28 6.08
N SER A 47 3.08 -3.25 6.05
CA SER A 47 2.94 -2.12 5.13
C SER A 47 4.09 -2.07 4.13
N GLY A 48 3.77 -1.83 2.87
CA GLY A 48 4.75 -1.75 1.79
C GLY A 48 4.22 -0.96 0.60
N THR A 49 5.10 -0.71 -0.37
CA THR A 49 4.76 -0.08 -1.65
C THR A 49 4.22 -1.12 -2.63
N THR A 50 3.10 -0.81 -3.25
CA THR A 50 2.52 -1.69 -4.29
C THR A 50 3.29 -1.59 -5.59
N ILE A 51 3.25 -2.66 -6.38
CA ILE A 51 3.78 -2.67 -7.75
C ILE A 51 3.10 -1.56 -8.56
N GLY A 52 3.92 -0.68 -9.14
CA GLY A 52 3.46 0.33 -10.09
C GLY A 52 2.97 -0.31 -11.38
N LYS A 53 1.71 -0.09 -11.73
CA LYS A 53 1.12 -0.55 -12.99
C LYS A 53 1.10 0.55 -14.06
N GLY A 54 1.63 1.75 -13.79
CA GLY A 54 1.60 2.88 -14.71
C GLY A 54 0.19 3.46 -14.91
N PHE A 55 -0.05 4.12 -16.05
CA PHE A 55 -1.37 4.66 -16.40
C PHE A 55 -2.32 3.53 -16.83
N GLN A 56 -3.46 3.42 -16.16
CA GLN A 56 -4.43 2.34 -16.36
C GLN A 56 -5.82 2.86 -16.68
N GLY A 57 -6.49 2.15 -17.60
CA GLY A 57 -7.87 2.41 -18.01
C GLY A 57 -8.90 2.06 -16.94
N GLY A 58 -10.15 2.50 -17.12
CA GLY A 58 -11.24 2.30 -16.15
C GLY A 58 -11.54 0.83 -15.84
N ILE A 59 -11.38 -0.07 -16.82
CA ILE A 59 -11.58 -1.51 -16.61
C ILE A 59 -10.57 -2.07 -15.60
N LYS A 60 -9.26 -1.83 -15.79
CA LYS A 60 -8.23 -2.40 -14.90
C LYS A 60 -8.15 -1.67 -13.56
N ARG A 61 -8.38 -0.36 -13.55
CA ARG A 61 -8.25 0.48 -12.35
C ARG A 61 -9.47 0.39 -11.43
N HIS A 62 -10.67 0.33 -12.01
CA HIS A 62 -11.95 0.42 -11.28
C HIS A 62 -12.87 -0.78 -11.50
N ASN A 63 -12.39 -1.84 -12.17
CA ASN A 63 -13.17 -3.05 -12.50
C ASN A 63 -14.46 -2.76 -13.28
N PHE A 64 -14.45 -1.74 -14.15
CA PHE A 64 -15.58 -1.46 -15.03
C PHE A 64 -15.84 -2.59 -16.02
N LYS A 65 -17.12 -2.84 -16.33
CA LYS A 65 -17.51 -3.81 -17.35
C LYS A 65 -17.10 -3.31 -18.74
N ARG A 66 -16.83 -4.26 -19.64
CA ARG A 66 -16.58 -4.00 -21.06
C ARG A 66 -17.91 -4.02 -21.82
N GLY A 67 -18.03 -3.23 -22.88
CA GLY A 67 -19.13 -3.34 -23.84
C GLY A 67 -19.07 -4.62 -24.68
N PRO A 68 -20.15 -4.94 -25.43
CA PRO A 68 -20.18 -6.08 -26.33
C PRO A 68 -19.11 -5.94 -27.43
N MET A 69 -18.56 -7.08 -27.85
CA MET A 69 -17.49 -7.16 -28.87
C MET A 69 -18.03 -7.35 -30.29
N THR A 70 -19.29 -7.77 -30.42
CA THR A 70 -19.97 -8.05 -31.69
C THR A 70 -21.19 -7.14 -31.87
N HIS A 71 -21.98 -7.37 -32.93
CA HIS A 71 -23.23 -6.65 -33.25
C HIS A 71 -23.06 -5.13 -33.40
N GLY A 72 -22.01 -4.68 -34.08
CA GLY A 72 -21.83 -3.28 -34.47
C GLY A 72 -21.46 -2.31 -33.34
N SER A 73 -21.14 -2.82 -32.15
CA SER A 73 -20.66 -2.00 -31.03
C SER A 73 -19.36 -1.28 -31.38
N LYS A 74 -19.33 0.04 -31.21
CA LYS A 74 -18.12 0.88 -31.41
C LYS A 74 -17.35 1.14 -30.11
N SER A 75 -17.91 0.81 -28.96
CA SER A 75 -17.40 1.17 -27.63
C SER A 75 -17.14 -0.08 -26.77
N HIS A 76 -16.03 -0.77 -27.04
CA HIS A 76 -15.68 -1.96 -26.28
C HIS A 76 -15.13 -1.63 -24.89
N ARG A 77 -14.01 -0.91 -24.83
CA ARG A 77 -13.28 -0.63 -23.56
C ARG A 77 -13.40 0.81 -23.09
N ALA A 78 -14.34 1.56 -23.67
CA ALA A 78 -14.62 2.93 -23.30
C ALA A 78 -15.20 3.02 -21.88
N LEU A 79 -15.15 4.21 -21.28
CA LEU A 79 -15.66 4.44 -19.93
C LEU A 79 -17.20 4.40 -19.85
N GLY A 80 -17.88 4.68 -20.96
CA GLY A 80 -19.31 5.00 -20.99
C GLY A 80 -19.57 6.48 -20.66
N SER A 81 -20.81 6.81 -20.29
CA SER A 81 -21.17 8.17 -19.91
C SER A 81 -20.52 8.60 -18.59
N ILE A 82 -20.02 9.84 -18.54
CA ILE A 82 -19.29 10.40 -17.39
C ILE A 82 -20.14 11.33 -16.51
N GLY A 83 -21.34 11.71 -16.94
CA GLY A 83 -22.23 12.63 -16.22
C GLY A 83 -23.66 12.61 -16.73
N ALA A 84 -24.55 13.27 -16.00
CA ALA A 84 -25.88 13.61 -16.50
C ALA A 84 -25.81 14.87 -17.38
N ALA A 85 -26.77 15.05 -18.28
CA ALA A 85 -26.81 16.15 -19.26
C ALA A 85 -27.09 17.52 -18.59
N THR A 86 -28.32 18.04 -18.69
CA THR A 86 -28.67 19.43 -18.36
C THR A 86 -28.42 19.79 -16.89
N THR A 87 -28.81 18.94 -15.95
CA THR A 87 -28.56 19.14 -14.52
C THR A 87 -27.79 17.92 -14.01
N PRO A 88 -26.55 18.05 -13.53
CA PRO A 88 -25.83 19.25 -13.04
C PRO A 88 -24.94 19.97 -14.07
N GLY A 89 -24.95 19.60 -15.35
CA GLY A 89 -24.15 20.26 -16.41
C GLY A 89 -22.64 20.13 -16.25
N ARG A 90 -22.16 19.26 -15.35
CA ARG A 90 -20.74 19.05 -15.06
C ARG A 90 -20.45 17.63 -14.60
N VAL A 91 -19.19 17.22 -14.72
CA VAL A 91 -18.73 15.97 -14.13
C VAL A 91 -18.46 16.17 -12.63
N TYR A 92 -18.94 15.24 -11.80
CA TYR A 92 -18.70 15.28 -10.36
C TYR A 92 -17.21 15.05 -10.02
N LYS A 93 -16.72 15.77 -9.01
CA LYS A 93 -15.37 15.54 -8.45
C LYS A 93 -15.28 14.12 -7.88
N GLY A 94 -14.13 13.48 -8.06
CA GLY A 94 -13.92 12.09 -7.63
C GLY A 94 -14.58 11.03 -8.51
N LYS A 95 -15.16 11.41 -9.66
CA LYS A 95 -15.66 10.42 -10.64
C LYS A 95 -14.52 9.49 -11.04
N LYS A 96 -14.78 8.18 -10.94
CA LYS A 96 -13.83 7.12 -11.28
C LYS A 96 -13.43 7.21 -12.76
N MET A 97 -12.18 7.59 -13.02
CA MET A 97 -11.60 7.78 -14.34
C MET A 97 -10.25 7.05 -14.48
N PRO A 98 -9.75 6.85 -15.72
CA PRO A 98 -8.40 6.35 -15.97
C PRO A 98 -7.32 7.17 -15.26
N GLY A 99 -6.17 6.56 -14.99
CA GLY A 99 -5.06 7.23 -14.32
C GLY A 99 -4.03 6.27 -13.76
N GLN A 100 -3.04 6.80 -13.04
CA GLN A 100 -1.99 6.00 -12.44
C GLN A 100 -2.55 4.99 -11.42
N MET A 101 -2.05 3.75 -11.49
CA MET A 101 -2.43 2.65 -10.62
C MET A 101 -1.19 2.00 -10.02
N GLY A 102 -1.26 1.71 -8.71
CA GLY A 102 -0.14 1.14 -7.96
C GLY A 102 0.96 2.16 -7.65
N GLY A 103 2.07 1.71 -7.08
CA GLY A 103 3.13 2.60 -6.59
C GLY A 103 2.75 3.35 -5.31
N THR A 104 1.64 2.98 -4.69
CA THR A 104 1.13 3.60 -3.45
C THR A 104 1.41 2.70 -2.25
N LYS A 105 1.50 3.29 -1.06
CA LYS A 105 1.61 2.56 0.21
C LYS A 105 0.31 1.82 0.47
N THR A 106 0.39 0.54 0.77
CA THR A 106 -0.73 -0.28 1.24
C THR A 106 -0.35 -1.01 2.52
N LYS A 107 -1.37 -1.47 3.25
CA LYS A 107 -1.22 -2.26 4.45
C LYS A 107 -2.09 -3.50 4.33
N ILE A 108 -1.49 -4.67 4.45
CA ILE A 108 -2.20 -5.93 4.60
C ILE A 108 -2.25 -6.22 6.10
N ARG A 109 -3.47 -6.44 6.60
CA ARG A 109 -3.71 -6.55 8.05
C ARG A 109 -3.89 -8.00 8.47
N LYS A 110 -3.59 -8.29 9.73
CA LYS A 110 -3.82 -9.58 10.39
C LYS A 110 -3.18 -10.78 9.65
N LEU A 111 -1.91 -10.66 9.29
CA LEU A 111 -1.13 -11.79 8.78
C LEU A 111 -0.57 -12.59 9.95
N LYS A 112 -0.55 -13.91 9.84
CA LYS A 112 -0.05 -14.79 10.92
C LYS A 112 1.42 -15.11 10.70
N ILE A 113 2.23 -14.96 11.75
CA ILE A 113 3.61 -15.45 11.76
C ILE A 113 3.57 -16.97 11.91
N VAL A 114 4.18 -17.69 10.96
CA VAL A 114 4.22 -19.17 10.97
C VAL A 114 5.50 -19.68 11.58
N LYS A 115 6.63 -19.06 11.25
CA LYS A 115 7.94 -19.48 11.75
C LYS A 115 8.89 -18.30 11.77
N ILE A 116 9.68 -18.18 12.82
CA ILE A 116 10.77 -17.19 12.95
C ILE A 116 12.08 -17.97 12.91
N ASP A 117 12.84 -17.86 11.81
CA ASP A 117 14.20 -18.39 11.72
C ASP A 117 15.21 -17.23 11.88
N THR A 118 16.13 -17.39 12.82
CA THR A 118 17.16 -16.40 13.17
C THR A 118 18.25 -16.28 12.10
N ASP A 119 18.49 -17.36 11.35
CA ASP A 119 19.53 -17.42 10.32
C ASP A 119 19.03 -17.01 8.91
N LEU A 120 17.76 -17.25 8.59
CA LEU A 120 17.25 -17.20 7.20
C LEU A 120 15.97 -16.35 6.99
N PHE A 121 15.64 -15.47 7.94
CA PHE A 121 14.46 -14.58 7.90
C PHE A 121 13.10 -15.28 8.07
N VAL A 122 12.13 -14.51 8.57
CA VAL A 122 10.80 -14.93 9.05
C VAL A 122 9.84 -15.31 7.92
N VAL A 123 9.05 -16.38 8.11
CA VAL A 123 7.98 -16.80 7.19
C VAL A 123 6.61 -16.35 7.70
N ILE A 124 5.94 -15.50 6.93
CA ILE A 124 4.59 -14.97 7.22
C ILE A 124 3.59 -15.62 6.26
N LYS A 125 2.45 -16.11 6.79
CA LYS A 125 1.37 -16.71 5.99
C LYS A 125 0.09 -15.91 6.16
N LYS A 126 -0.70 -15.86 5.08
CA LYS A 126 -2.05 -15.31 5.08
C LYS A 126 -3.02 -16.20 5.86
#